data_AF-A0A6C0IG65-F1
#
_entry.id   AF-A0A6C0IG65-F1
#
_cell.length_a   1.000
_cell.length_b   1.000
_cell.length_c   1.000
_cell.angle_alpha   90.00
_cell.angle_beta   90.00
_cell.angle_gamma   90.00
#
_symmetry.space_group_name_H-M   'P 1'
#
loop_
_entity.id
_entity.type
_entity.pdbx_description
1 polymer ?
#
loop_
_entity_poly.entity_id
_entity_poly.type
_entity_poly.pdbx_seq_one_letter_code
_entity_poly.pdbx_strand_id
1 'polypeptide(L)'
;MAQAIQASQSQFQSAMKPIAPQVDKITQLFHTTLSQLDSPSRLLYGFILVLAIVYSSVIPSEYRTFADSLLGKLFGITAVFFATHSLGWVYGLLTALAFLLLLHGAPRKSGIEGFDGGGSVSEKKTVGKRWFVERVLNERPVAISMDQVKTQAITD
;
A
#
# COMPACT_ATOMS: atom_id res chain seq x y z
N MET A 1 79.52 7.54 -1.12
CA MET A 1 78.65 8.74 -1.03
C MET A 1 77.46 8.72 -2.00
N ALA A 2 77.59 8.23 -3.24
CA ALA A 2 76.47 8.18 -4.20
C ALA A 2 75.29 7.27 -3.76
N GLN A 3 75.56 6.17 -3.06
CA GLN A 3 74.52 5.23 -2.59
C GLN A 3 73.65 5.78 -1.44
N ALA A 4 74.17 6.70 -0.63
CA ALA A 4 73.40 7.30 0.47
C ALA A 4 72.35 8.31 -0.05
N ILE A 5 72.61 8.94 -1.20
CA ILE A 5 71.70 9.90 -1.83
C ILE A 5 70.52 9.17 -2.49
N GLN A 6 70.73 7.98 -3.06
CA GLN A 6 69.66 7.16 -3.64
C GLN A 6 68.72 6.57 -2.59
N ALA A 7 69.22 6.18 -1.41
CA ALA A 7 68.38 5.70 -0.32
C ALA A 7 67.50 6.80 0.30
N SER A 8 67.99 8.04 0.32
CA SER A 8 67.20 9.20 0.79
C SER A 8 66.10 9.58 -0.22
N GLN A 9 66.36 9.49 -1.53
CA GLN A 9 65.36 9.78 -2.56
C GLN A 9 64.23 8.75 -2.61
N SER A 10 64.51 7.47 -2.38
CA SER A 10 63.47 6.43 -2.33
C SER A 10 62.56 6.54 -1.11
N GLN A 11 63.09 7.03 0.02
CA GLN A 11 62.29 7.33 1.22
C GLN A 11 61.43 8.60 1.07
N PHE A 12 61.88 9.59 0.28
CA PHE A 12 61.07 10.77 -0.01
C PHE A 12 59.90 10.47 -0.97
N GLN A 13 60.07 9.52 -1.90
CA GLN A 13 58.99 9.11 -2.80
C GLN A 13 57.92 8.25 -2.12
N SER A 14 58.28 7.48 -1.09
CA SER A 14 57.30 6.68 -0.33
C SER A 14 56.47 7.49 0.68
N ALA A 15 56.92 8.72 1.02
CA ALA A 15 56.19 9.63 1.90
C ALA A 15 55.13 10.48 1.18
N MET A 16 55.16 10.58 -0.15
CA MET A 16 54.12 11.24 -0.95
C MET A 16 53.13 10.21 -1.51
N LYS A 17 52.44 9.50 -0.62
CA LYS A 17 51.21 8.79 -1.00
C LYS A 17 50.11 9.84 -1.19
N PRO A 18 49.57 10.04 -2.40
CA PRO A 18 48.57 11.07 -2.62
C PRO A 18 47.35 10.83 -1.73
N ILE A 19 46.90 11.88 -1.03
CA ILE A 19 45.73 11.90 -0.12
C ILE A 19 44.43 11.94 -0.96
N ALA A 20 44.37 11.18 -2.06
CA ALA A 20 43.26 11.21 -3.02
C ALA A 20 42.20 10.07 -2.95
N PRO A 21 42.01 9.27 -1.87
CA PRO A 21 41.10 8.12 -1.97
C PRO A 21 39.62 8.39 -1.66
N GLN A 22 39.22 9.56 -1.17
CA GLN A 22 37.82 9.79 -0.73
C GLN A 22 36.91 10.45 -1.79
N VAL A 23 37.42 11.37 -2.60
CA VAL A 23 36.61 12.06 -3.62
C VAL A 23 36.18 11.07 -4.72
N ASP A 24 37.06 10.14 -5.09
CA ASP A 24 36.80 9.11 -6.09
C ASP A 24 35.71 8.12 -5.65
N LYS A 25 35.59 7.85 -4.35
CA LYS A 25 34.52 6.97 -3.84
C LYS A 25 33.16 7.62 -3.96
N ILE A 26 33.05 8.92 -3.68
CA ILE A 26 31.77 9.64 -3.76
C ILE A 26 31.33 9.74 -5.23
N THR A 27 32.22 10.13 -6.13
CA THR A 27 31.90 10.20 -7.57
C THR A 27 31.56 8.84 -8.15
N GLN A 28 32.25 7.77 -7.73
CA GLN A 28 31.88 6.40 -8.10
C GLN A 28 30.52 5.99 -7.53
N LEU A 29 30.22 6.28 -6.27
CA LEU A 29 28.90 5.99 -5.67
C LEU A 29 27.78 6.71 -6.42
N PHE A 30 27.96 8.00 -6.74
CA PHE A 30 27.02 8.78 -7.54
C PHE A 30 26.86 8.21 -8.94
N HIS A 31 27.95 7.89 -9.63
CA HIS A 31 27.87 7.30 -10.97
C HIS A 31 27.17 5.94 -10.94
N THR A 32 27.42 5.14 -9.89
CA THR A 32 26.78 3.83 -9.70
C THR A 32 25.29 3.98 -9.45
N THR A 33 24.87 4.90 -8.57
CA THR A 33 23.44 5.16 -8.30
C THR A 33 22.73 5.75 -9.52
N LEU A 34 23.36 6.68 -10.24
CA LEU A 34 22.78 7.27 -11.44
C LEU A 34 22.61 6.24 -12.56
N SER A 35 23.56 5.31 -12.69
CA SER A 35 23.48 4.20 -13.65
C SER A 35 22.46 3.13 -13.27
N GLN A 36 22.03 3.10 -12.00
CA GLN A 36 20.99 2.20 -11.47
C GLN A 36 19.60 2.83 -11.47
N LEU A 37 19.46 4.11 -11.85
CA LEU A 37 18.15 4.71 -12.03
C LEU A 37 17.41 3.97 -13.14
N ASP A 38 16.20 3.53 -12.80
CA ASP A 38 15.30 2.87 -13.74
C ASP A 38 15.01 3.77 -14.94
N SER A 39 14.66 3.15 -16.08
CA SER A 39 14.31 3.87 -17.30
C SER A 39 13.26 4.97 -17.00
N PRO A 40 13.40 6.18 -17.56
CA PRO A 40 12.54 7.32 -17.22
C PRO A 40 11.04 7.05 -17.43
N SER A 41 10.69 6.16 -18.36
CA SER A 41 9.31 5.70 -18.57
C SER A 41 8.74 4.93 -17.37
N ARG A 42 9.55 4.08 -16.73
CA ARG A 42 9.16 3.32 -15.53
C ARG A 42 8.96 4.24 -14.34
N LEU A 43 9.83 5.24 -14.22
CA LEU A 43 9.76 6.25 -13.18
C LEU A 43 8.46 7.06 -13.28
N LEU A 44 8.10 7.48 -14.49
CA LEU A 44 6.85 8.19 -14.76
C LEU A 44 5.62 7.32 -14.46
N TYR A 45 5.66 6.04 -14.86
CA TYR A 45 4.60 5.09 -14.53
C TYR A 45 4.43 4.89 -13.01
N GLY A 46 5.54 4.69 -12.29
CA GLY A 46 5.54 4.61 -10.82
C GLY A 46 4.97 5.86 -10.16
N PHE A 47 5.33 7.05 -10.67
CA PHE A 47 4.78 8.31 -10.19
C PHE A 47 3.26 8.41 -10.36
N ILE A 48 2.73 8.01 -11.53
CA ILE A 48 1.28 7.94 -11.78
C ILE A 48 0.60 6.96 -10.83
N LEU A 49 1.21 5.79 -10.58
CA LEU A 49 0.67 4.82 -9.63
C LEU A 49 0.63 5.35 -8.20
N VAL A 50 1.68 6.06 -7.77
CA VAL A 50 1.69 6.71 -6.45
C VAL A 50 0.58 7.74 -6.34
N LEU A 51 0.36 8.56 -7.38
CA LEU A 51 -0.76 9.49 -7.42
C LEU A 51 -2.11 8.75 -7.34
N ALA A 52 -2.26 7.67 -8.09
CA ALA A 52 -3.48 6.85 -8.06
C ALA A 52 -3.75 6.26 -6.66
N ILE A 53 -2.70 5.84 -5.94
CA ILE A 53 -2.79 5.34 -4.56
C ILE A 53 -3.21 6.46 -3.61
N VAL A 54 -2.53 7.61 -3.64
CA VAL A 54 -2.78 8.75 -2.74
C VAL A 54 -4.19 9.31 -2.92
N TYR A 55 -4.64 9.46 -4.16
CA TYR A 55 -5.96 10.00 -4.49
C TYR A 55 -7.05 8.93 -4.61
N SER A 56 -6.76 7.68 -4.22
CA SER A 56 -7.74 6.58 -4.30
C SER A 56 -9.04 6.86 -3.54
N SER A 57 -8.95 7.60 -2.43
CA SER A 57 -10.10 8.01 -1.60
C SER A 57 -11.04 9.00 -2.29
N VAL A 58 -10.55 9.75 -3.28
CA VAL A 58 -11.30 10.78 -4.03
C VAL A 58 -11.94 10.20 -5.29
N ILE A 59 -11.65 8.95 -5.65
CA ILE A 59 -12.18 8.31 -6.86
C ILE A 59 -13.72 8.15 -6.75
N PRO A 60 -14.49 8.61 -7.76
CA PRO A 60 -15.94 8.49 -7.78
C PRO A 60 -16.45 7.05 -7.66
N SER A 61 -17.64 6.88 -7.07
CA SER A 61 -18.25 5.57 -6.81
C SER A 61 -18.46 4.71 -8.04
N GLU A 62 -18.66 5.32 -9.21
CA GLU A 62 -18.93 4.65 -10.48
C GLU A 62 -17.74 3.76 -10.87
N TYR A 63 -16.52 4.32 -10.80
CA TYR A 63 -15.29 3.58 -11.10
C TYR A 63 -15.04 2.45 -10.09
N ARG A 64 -15.44 2.64 -8.83
CA ARG A 64 -15.31 1.61 -7.80
C ARG A 64 -16.30 0.48 -8.01
N THR A 65 -17.53 0.78 -8.39
CA THR A 65 -18.53 -0.24 -8.74
C THR A 65 -18.16 -1.00 -10.01
N PHE A 66 -17.52 -0.34 -10.99
CA PHE A 66 -16.96 -1.01 -12.15
C PHE A 66 -15.81 -1.94 -11.76
N ALA A 67 -14.90 -1.49 -10.89
CA ALA A 67 -13.80 -2.31 -10.41
C ALA A 67 -14.27 -3.56 -9.66
N ASP A 68 -15.36 -3.47 -8.89
CA ASP A 68 -15.94 -4.62 -8.18
C ASP A 68 -16.68 -5.61 -9.11
N SER A 69 -16.97 -5.22 -10.35
CA SER A 69 -17.56 -6.12 -11.36
C SER A 69 -16.60 -7.23 -11.77
N LEU A 70 -17.14 -8.35 -12.27
CA LEU A 70 -16.32 -9.46 -12.82
C LEU A 70 -15.37 -8.98 -13.93
N LEU A 71 -15.84 -8.07 -14.77
CA LEU A 71 -15.04 -7.51 -15.86
C LEU A 71 -13.91 -6.61 -15.31
N GLY A 72 -14.20 -5.79 -14.30
CA GLY A 72 -13.22 -4.96 -13.62
C GLY A 72 -12.15 -5.77 -12.89
N LYS A 73 -12.55 -6.86 -12.22
CA LYS A 73 -11.63 -7.81 -11.57
C LYS A 73 -10.71 -8.51 -12.57
N LEU A 74 -11.28 -8.99 -13.68
CA LEU A 74 -10.48 -9.60 -14.75
C LEU A 74 -9.47 -8.58 -15.30
N PHE A 75 -9.93 -7.37 -15.60
CA PHE A 75 -9.07 -6.30 -16.10
C PHE A 75 -7.96 -5.93 -15.12
N GLY A 76 -8.27 -5.80 -13.83
CA GLY A 76 -7.29 -5.51 -12.78
C GLY A 76 -6.23 -6.61 -12.64
N ILE A 77 -6.64 -7.89 -12.64
CA ILE A 77 -5.69 -9.01 -12.59
C ILE A 77 -4.80 -9.03 -13.83
N THR A 78 -5.37 -8.82 -15.02
CA THR A 78 -4.59 -8.73 -16.26
C THR A 78 -3.62 -7.56 -16.24
N ALA A 79 -4.03 -6.40 -15.72
CA ALA A 79 -3.17 -5.23 -15.60
C ALA A 79 -1.98 -5.49 -14.65
N VAL A 80 -2.22 -6.15 -13.50
CA VAL A 80 -1.17 -6.54 -12.55
C VAL A 80 -0.21 -7.55 -13.18
N PHE A 81 -0.73 -8.56 -13.86
CA PHE A 81 0.09 -9.56 -14.56
C PHE A 81 0.97 -8.88 -15.62
N PHE A 82 0.38 -8.02 -16.44
CA PHE A 82 1.09 -7.28 -17.48
C PHE A 82 2.18 -6.38 -16.90
N ALA A 83 1.88 -5.61 -15.85
CA ALA A 83 2.84 -4.73 -15.19
C ALA A 83 4.02 -5.52 -14.59
N THR A 84 3.72 -6.66 -13.95
CA THR A 84 4.74 -7.55 -13.36
C THR A 84 5.68 -8.11 -14.42
N HIS A 85 5.14 -8.52 -15.57
CA HIS A 85 5.94 -9.12 -16.65
C HIS A 85 6.75 -8.08 -17.44
N SER A 86 6.19 -6.89 -17.67
CA SER A 86 6.81 -5.85 -18.52
C SER A 86 7.79 -4.93 -17.79
N LEU A 87 7.43 -4.50 -16.57
CA LEU A 87 8.16 -3.46 -15.82
C LEU A 87 8.96 -4.05 -14.66
N GLY A 88 8.62 -5.27 -14.23
CA GLY A 88 9.27 -5.98 -13.15
C GLY A 88 8.40 -6.07 -11.90
N TRP A 89 8.88 -6.83 -10.92
CA TRP A 89 8.11 -7.22 -9.74
C TRP A 89 7.68 -6.04 -8.86
N VAL A 90 8.53 -5.01 -8.72
CA VAL A 90 8.24 -3.82 -7.88
C VAL A 90 7.03 -3.06 -8.41
N TYR A 91 7.00 -2.76 -9.72
CA TYR A 91 5.90 -2.05 -10.36
C TYR A 91 4.63 -2.91 -10.41
N GLY A 92 4.77 -4.23 -10.58
CA GLY A 92 3.67 -5.17 -10.47
C GLY A 92 3.00 -5.12 -9.09
N LEU A 93 3.81 -5.12 -8.02
CA LEU A 93 3.31 -5.04 -6.64
C LEU A 93 2.64 -3.69 -6.37
N LEU A 94 3.22 -2.60 -6.87
CA LEU A 94 2.63 -1.26 -6.76
C LEU A 94 1.27 -1.17 -7.48
N THR A 95 1.17 -1.78 -8.66
CA THR A 95 -0.08 -1.87 -9.43
C THR A 95 -1.13 -2.69 -8.69
N ALA A 96 -0.72 -3.82 -8.09
CA ALA A 96 -1.61 -4.66 -7.29
C ALA A 96 -2.15 -3.89 -6.08
N LEU A 97 -1.29 -3.14 -5.39
CA LEU A 97 -1.67 -2.31 -4.25
C LEU A 97 -2.68 -1.22 -4.66
N ALA A 98 -2.41 -0.52 -5.77
CA ALA A 98 -3.33 0.48 -6.31
C ALA A 98 -4.70 -0.12 -6.65
N PHE A 99 -4.72 -1.30 -7.28
CA PHE A 99 -5.96 -2.00 -7.61
C PHE A 99 -6.72 -2.50 -6.38
N LEU A 100 -6.02 -3.00 -5.36
CA LEU A 100 -6.62 -3.43 -4.09
C LEU A 100 -7.25 -2.26 -3.34
N LEU A 101 -6.59 -1.09 -3.32
CA LEU A 101 -7.15 0.14 -2.74
C LEU A 101 -8.42 0.57 -3.46
N LEU A 102 -8.43 0.49 -4.79
CA LEU A 102 -9.61 0.76 -5.61
C LEU A 102 -10.78 -0.16 -5.25
N LEU A 103 -10.51 -1.46 -5.08
CA LEU A 103 -11.50 -2.46 -4.68
C LEU A 103 -11.99 -2.28 -3.24
N HIS A 104 -11.09 -1.94 -2.31
CA HIS A 104 -11.44 -1.75 -0.91
C HIS A 104 -12.45 -0.60 -0.73
N GLY A 105 -12.30 0.48 -1.51
CA GLY A 105 -13.21 1.62 -1.46
C GLY A 105 -14.58 1.37 -2.12
N ALA A 106 -14.79 0.23 -2.79
CA ALA A 106 -16.05 -0.05 -3.46
C ALA A 106 -17.17 -0.29 -2.44
N PRO A 107 -18.35 0.32 -2.63
CA PRO A 107 -19.50 0.06 -1.76
C PRO A 107 -19.89 -1.40 -1.94
N ARG A 108 -19.54 -2.23 -0.96
CA ARG A 108 -19.84 -3.66 -1.00
C ARG A 108 -21.34 -3.81 -1.12
N LYS A 109 -21.81 -4.42 -2.21
CA LYS A 109 -23.21 -4.84 -2.37
C LYS A 109 -23.52 -6.05 -1.47
N SER A 110 -23.10 -6.02 -0.21
CA SER A 110 -23.56 -6.92 0.83
C SER A 110 -24.53 -6.14 1.71
N GLY A 111 -25.81 -6.20 1.34
CA GLY A 111 -26.82 -6.17 2.38
C GLY A 111 -26.54 -7.32 3.34
N ILE A 112 -26.48 -7.01 4.64
CA ILE A 112 -26.62 -7.97 5.73
C ILE A 112 -25.58 -9.10 5.70
N GLU A 113 -24.34 -8.83 6.13
CA GLU A 113 -23.47 -9.78 6.86
C GLU A 113 -22.05 -9.21 6.92
N GLY A 114 -21.73 -8.64 8.07
CA GLY A 114 -20.42 -8.06 8.33
C GLY A 114 -20.55 -7.18 9.55
N PHE A 115 -19.94 -7.62 10.64
CA PHE A 115 -19.72 -6.85 11.86
C PHE A 115 -19.20 -5.45 11.48
N ASP A 116 -20.09 -4.46 11.54
CA ASP A 116 -19.77 -3.09 11.21
C ASP A 116 -18.91 -2.52 12.35
N GLY A 117 -17.59 -2.71 12.23
CA GLY A 117 -16.58 -2.09 13.09
C GLY A 117 -16.42 -0.60 12.78
N GLY A 118 -17.54 0.14 12.78
CA GLY A 118 -17.63 1.45 12.14
C GLY A 118 -18.79 2.32 12.62
N GLY A 119 -18.98 2.47 13.93
CA GLY A 119 -19.45 3.72 14.53
C GLY A 119 -20.82 4.29 14.14
N SER A 120 -21.72 3.54 13.50
CA SER A 120 -23.12 3.98 13.35
C SER A 120 -24.07 2.89 13.85
N VAL A 121 -25.02 3.29 14.68
CA VAL A 121 -26.05 2.42 15.26
C VAL A 121 -26.78 1.73 14.10
N SER A 122 -26.55 0.43 13.93
CA SER A 122 -27.21 -0.36 12.89
C SER A 122 -28.66 -0.57 13.31
N GLU A 123 -29.53 0.32 12.86
CA GLU A 123 -30.98 0.15 12.97
C GLU A 123 -31.41 -0.97 12.03
N LYS A 124 -31.74 -2.13 12.59
CA LYS A 124 -32.27 -3.25 11.81
C LYS A 124 -33.79 -3.14 11.76
N LYS A 125 -34.36 -3.04 10.56
CA LYS A 125 -35.82 -3.17 10.36
C LYS A 125 -36.27 -4.55 10.84
N THR A 126 -37.35 -4.60 11.61
CA THR A 126 -37.96 -5.85 12.07
C THR A 126 -38.50 -6.62 10.87
N VAL A 127 -37.77 -7.64 10.42
CA VAL A 127 -38.20 -8.57 9.38
C VAL A 127 -38.55 -9.89 10.04
N GLY A 128 -39.84 -10.23 10.12
CA GLY A 128 -40.31 -11.54 10.58
C GLY A 128 -41.43 -11.52 11.61
N LYS A 129 -41.60 -12.64 12.31
CA LYS A 129 -42.60 -12.82 13.36
C LYS A 129 -42.14 -12.15 14.66
N ARG A 130 -43.09 -11.59 15.41
CA ARG A 130 -42.85 -10.98 16.73
C ARG A 130 -42.20 -11.96 17.69
N TRP A 131 -41.22 -11.48 18.44
CA TRP A 131 -40.53 -12.28 19.45
C TRP A 131 -41.50 -12.65 20.58
N PHE A 132 -41.18 -13.68 21.36
CA PHE A 132 -42.06 -14.13 22.45
C PHE A 132 -42.33 -13.01 23.46
N VAL A 133 -41.30 -12.26 23.82
CA VAL A 133 -41.39 -11.13 24.77
C VAL A 133 -42.32 -10.03 24.23
N GLU A 134 -42.18 -9.68 22.95
CA GLU A 134 -43.07 -8.71 22.29
C GLU A 134 -44.53 -9.18 22.26
N ARG A 135 -44.78 -10.49 22.12
CA ARG A 135 -46.13 -11.06 22.15
C ARG A 135 -46.73 -11.01 23.55
N VAL A 136 -45.93 -11.27 24.59
CA VAL A 136 -46.39 -11.22 25.99
C VAL A 136 -46.65 -9.78 26.45
N LEU A 137 -45.82 -8.83 26.02
CA LEU A 137 -45.96 -7.41 26.35
C LEU A 137 -46.87 -6.64 25.37
N ASN A 138 -47.38 -7.31 24.34
CA ASN A 138 -48.21 -6.75 23.26
C ASN A 138 -47.58 -5.53 22.56
N GLU A 139 -46.25 -5.49 22.48
CA GLU A 139 -45.51 -4.42 21.82
C GLU A 139 -45.48 -4.62 20.29
N ARG A 140 -45.29 -3.51 19.57
CA ARG A 140 -45.22 -3.49 18.09
C ARG A 140 -44.01 -2.68 17.62
N PRO A 141 -42.79 -3.19 17.78
CA PRO A 141 -41.58 -2.46 17.43
C PRO A 141 -41.44 -2.33 15.90
N VAL A 142 -41.19 -1.09 15.46
CA VAL A 142 -41.00 -0.73 14.04
C VAL A 142 -39.53 -0.88 13.61
N ALA A 143 -38.60 -0.78 14.55
CA ALA A 143 -37.16 -0.99 14.35
C ALA A 143 -36.52 -1.51 15.64
N ILE A 144 -35.41 -2.24 15.52
CA ILE A 144 -34.58 -2.66 16.64
C ILE A 144 -33.23 -1.96 16.53
N SER A 145 -32.96 -1.04 17.45
CA SER A 145 -31.65 -0.45 17.67
C SER A 145 -30.86 -1.35 18.62
N MET A 146 -29.73 -1.92 18.17
CA MET A 146 -28.85 -2.66 19.07
C MET A 146 -27.91 -1.69 19.78
N ASP A 147 -28.28 -1.28 20.99
CA ASP A 147 -27.33 -0.63 21.89
C ASP A 147 -26.39 -1.69 22.47
N GLN A 148 -25.07 -1.48 22.35
CA GLN A 148 -24.09 -2.47 22.80
C GLN A 148 -23.93 -2.37 24.32
N VAL A 149 -24.46 -3.34 25.06
CA VAL A 149 -24.13 -3.47 26.49
C VAL A 149 -22.80 -4.20 26.64
N LYS A 150 -21.72 -3.44 26.85
CA LYS A 150 -20.42 -3.99 27.25
C LYS A 150 -20.52 -4.50 28.69
N THR A 151 -20.56 -5.82 28.88
CA THR A 151 -20.35 -6.45 30.19
C THR A 151 -18.89 -6.88 30.33
N GLN A 152 -18.35 -6.76 31.54
CA GLN A 152 -17.04 -7.33 31.88
C GLN A 152 -17.24 -8.76 32.36
N ALA A 153 -16.27 -9.64 32.08
CA ALA A 153 -16.29 -10.99 32.61
C ALA A 153 -16.11 -10.97 34.13
N ILE A 154 -16.93 -11.73 34.85
CA ILE A 154 -16.70 -12.01 36.26
C ILE A 154 -15.45 -12.89 36.33
N THR A 155 -14.44 -12.43 37.06
CA THR A 155 -13.24 -13.23 37.35
C THR A 155 -13.54 -13.96 38.66
N ASP A 156 -13.57 -15.30 38.60
CA ASP A 156 -13.62 -16.17 39.79
C ASP A 156 -12.31 -16.10 40.59
#